data_AF-A0A7X7K745-F1
#
_entry.id   AF-A0A7X7K745-F1
#
_cell.length_a   1.000
_cell.length_b   1.000
_cell.length_c   1.000
_cell.angle_alpha   90.00
_cell.angle_beta   90.00
_cell.angle_gamma   90.00
#
_symmetry.space_group_name_H-M   'P 1'
#
loop_
_entity.id
_entity.type
_entity.pdbx_description
1 polymer ?
#
loop_
_entity_poly.entity_id
_entity_poly.type
_entity_poly.pdbx_seq_one_letter_code
_entity_poly.pdbx_strand_id
1 'polypeptide(L)' 'ERFRRTLLGRGGSIDPMLAFGELRGREPRIEPLLVRRGLDVVA' A
#
# COMPACT_ATOMS: atom_id res chain seq x y z
N GLU A 1 -12.40 -8.28 5.28
CA GLU A 1 -12.78 -8.80 3.95
C GLU A 1 -12.08 -8.13 2.76
N ARG A 2 -12.04 -6.79 2.66
CA ARG A 2 -11.41 -6.09 1.52
C ARG A 2 -9.95 -6.50 1.26
N PHE A 3 -9.11 -6.51 2.30
CA PHE A 3 -7.70 -6.88 2.19
C PHE A 3 -7.47 -8.28 1.59
N ARG A 4 -8.28 -9.24 2.04
CA ARG A 4 -8.25 -10.62 1.53
C ARG A 4 -8.62 -10.67 0.05
N ARG A 5 -9.67 -9.96 -0.36
CA ARG A 5 -10.17 -9.98 -1.74
C ARG A 5 -9.28 -9.22 -2.74
N THR A 6 -8.74 -8.06 -2.35
CA THR A 6 -8.06 -7.16 -3.30
C THR A 6 -6.55 -7.35 -3.35
N LEU A 7 -5.95 -8.01 -2.35
CA LEU A 7 -4.51 -8.24 -2.30
C LEU A 7 -4.17 -9.72 -2.18
N LEU A 8 -4.52 -10.35 -1.05
CA LEU A 8 -4.05 -11.71 -0.76
C LEU A 8 -4.64 -12.76 -1.71
N GLY A 9 -5.91 -12.63 -2.07
CA GLY A 9 -6.61 -13.53 -2.98
C GLY A 9 -6.22 -13.39 -4.45
N ARG A 10 -5.49 -12.32 -4.81
CA ARG A 10 -4.97 -12.12 -6.18
C ARG A 10 -3.67 -12.89 -6.41
N GLY A 11 -2.89 -13.18 -5.37
CA GLY A 11 -1.57 -13.80 -5.53
C GLY A 11 -0.67 -12.99 -6.48
N GLY A 12 0.01 -13.67 -7.40
CA GLY A 12 0.84 -13.05 -8.46
C GLY A 12 0.12 -12.81 -9.79
N SER A 13 -1.23 -12.83 -9.82
CA SER A 13 -2.00 -12.73 -11.08
C SER A 13 -2.11 -11.33 -11.66
N ILE A 14 -1.79 -10.29 -10.88
CA ILE A 14 -1.82 -8.90 -11.32
C ILE A 14 -0.59 -8.15 -10.83
N ASP A 15 -0.31 -7.01 -11.46
CA ASP A 15 0.74 -6.11 -10.98
C ASP A 15 0.48 -5.68 -9.52
N PRO A 16 1.48 -5.79 -8.63
CA PRO A 16 1.32 -5.43 -7.21
C PRO A 16 0.94 -3.97 -6.96
N MET A 17 1.38 -3.03 -7.81
CA MET A 17 1.06 -1.61 -7.66
C MET A 17 -0.42 -1.36 -7.96
N LEU A 18 -0.97 -2.04 -8.97
CA LEU A 18 -2.41 -2.02 -9.25
C LEU A 18 -3.22 -2.62 -8.08
N ALA A 19 -2.79 -3.77 -7.55
CA ALA A 19 -3.45 -4.41 -6.41
C ALA A 19 -3.48 -3.50 -5.17
N PHE A 20 -2.36 -2.81 -4.92
CA PHE A 20 -2.24 -1.84 -3.84
C PHE A 20 -3.20 -0.64 -4.06
N GLY A 21 -3.27 -0.12 -5.27
CA GLY A 21 -4.18 0.97 -5.65
C GLY A 21 -5.64 0.60 -5.40
N GLU A 22 -6.08 -0.58 -5.84
CA GLU A 22 -7.44 -1.09 -5.57
C GLU A 22 -7.73 -1.26 -4.08
N LEU A 23 -6.74 -1.68 -3.28
CA LEU A 23 -6.87 -1.82 -1.84
C LEU A 23 -6.91 -0.48 -1.10
N ARG A 24 -6.10 0.50 -1.51
CA ARG A 24 -5.91 1.75 -0.75
C ARG A 24 -6.72 2.91 -1.32
N GLY A 25 -7.24 2.79 -2.54
CA GLY A 25 -7.93 3.87 -3.28
C GLY A 25 -6.99 4.97 -3.77
N ARG A 26 -5.68 4.75 -3.65
CA ARG A 26 -4.61 5.66 -4.05
C ARG A 26 -3.31 4.90 -4.26
N GLU A 27 -2.38 5.51 -4.97
CA GLU A 27 -1.02 5.02 -5.11
C GLU A 27 -0.29 4.97 -3.75
N PRO A 28 0.73 4.10 -3.62
CA PRO A 28 1.57 4.06 -2.43
C PRO A 28 2.32 5.37 -2.26
N ARG A 29 2.54 5.71 -0.99
CA ARG A 29 3.22 6.92 -0.52
C ARG A 29 4.19 6.51 0.56
N ILE A 30 5.37 7.11 0.59
CA ILE A 30 6.44 6.76 1.53
C ILE A 30 6.20 7.38 2.91
N GLU A 31 5.46 8.48 2.97
CA GLU A 31 5.22 9.32 4.14
C GLU A 31 4.66 8.55 5.34
N PRO A 32 3.66 7.63 5.21
CA PRO A 32 3.21 6.82 6.34
C PRO A 32 4.31 5.93 6.94
N LEU A 33 5.27 5.47 6.13
CA LEU A 33 6.42 4.71 6.62
C LEU A 33 7.40 5.62 7.36
N LEU A 34 7.67 6.81 6.82
CA LEU A 34 8.54 7.80 7.44
C LEU A 34 8.01 8.20 8.82
N VAL A 35 6.73 8.58 8.93
CA VAL A 35 6.06 8.89 10.20
C VAL A 35 6.22 7.76 11.21
N ARG A 36 5.96 6.51 10.79
CA ARG A 36 6.09 5.34 11.67
C ARG A 36 7.52 5.10 12.16
N ARG A 37 8.52 5.57 11.40
CA ARG A 37 9.94 5.45 11.73
C ARG A 37 10.52 6.72 12.37
N GLY A 38 9.70 7.76 12.58
CA GLY A 38 10.18 9.06 13.08
C GLY A 38 11.11 9.77 12.09
N LEU A 39 10.92 9.54 10.78
CA LEU A 39 11.73 10.09 9.70
C LEU A 39 10.99 11.18 8.89
N ASP A 40 9.83 11.62 9.35
CA ASP A 40 9.01 12.69 8.76
C ASP A 40 9.41 14.09 9.26
N VAL A 41 10.40 14.17 10.15
CA VAL A 41 11.07 15.42 10.51
C VAL A 41 11.90 15.93 9.34
N VAL A 42 11.32 16.90 8.63
CA VAL A 42 12.08 17.87 7.87
C VAL A 42 12.95 18.63 8.87
N ALA A 43 14.27 18.62 8.68
CA ALA A 43 15.21 19.47 9.42
C ALA A 43 14.98 20.95 9.09
#